data_AF-A0A4R1K8A4-F1
#
_entry.id   AF-A0A4R1K8A4-F1
#
_cell.length_a   1.000
_cell.length_b   1.000
_cell.length_c   1.000
_cell.angle_alpha   90.00
_cell.angle_beta   90.00
_cell.angle_gamma   90.00
#
_symmetry.space_group_name_H-M   'P 1'
#
loop_
_entity.id
_entity.type
_entity.pdbx_description
1 polymer ?
#
loop_
_entity_poly.entity_id
_entity_poly.type
_entity_poly.pdbx_seq_one_letter_code
_entity_poly.pdbx_strand_id
1 'polypeptide(L)'
;MEKVVIADSFEQIHEIYKKRYSNQRLFRSVKFKDGKEPVFYIGVPGLYIALAMSLVTIITVYLLYQPFKWYIWAPYLVAAFFLFRISVKMDKVRQVRFMLWSLFSAARTSIEKANETAGEDRQNHLSKAKELLEKALHWADEPAISEQIAEIEKAL
;
A
#
# COMPACT_ATOMS: atom_id res chain seq x y z
N MET A 1 -18.40 14.68 -26.53
CA MET A 1 -17.60 13.64 -25.83
C MET A 1 -18.08 13.60 -24.39
N GLU A 2 -18.55 12.46 -23.93
CA GLU A 2 -19.07 12.31 -22.58
C GLU A 2 -17.89 12.14 -21.61
N LYS A 3 -17.79 13.01 -20.61
CA LYS A 3 -16.72 12.93 -19.61
C LYS A 3 -17.05 11.82 -18.63
N VAL A 4 -16.06 11.02 -18.25
CA VAL A 4 -16.21 10.04 -17.17
C VAL A 4 -16.29 10.80 -15.86
N VAL A 5 -17.40 10.65 -15.16
CA VAL A 5 -17.58 11.22 -13.83
C VAL A 5 -16.82 10.34 -12.84
N ILE A 6 -16.03 10.97 -11.97
CA ILE A 6 -15.42 10.28 -10.84
C ILE A 6 -16.51 10.13 -9.78
N ALA A 7 -16.82 8.91 -9.38
CA ALA A 7 -17.87 8.65 -8.40
C ALA A 7 -17.50 9.27 -7.04
N ASP A 8 -18.48 9.90 -6.37
CA ASP A 8 -18.28 10.53 -5.05
C ASP A 8 -17.77 9.51 -4.02
N SER A 9 -18.23 8.26 -4.10
CA SER A 9 -17.80 7.14 -3.25
C SER A 9 -16.31 6.85 -3.42
N PHE A 10 -15.81 6.85 -4.66
CA PHE A 10 -14.40 6.65 -4.97
C PHE A 10 -13.56 7.84 -4.48
N GLU A 11 -14.06 9.06 -4.64
CA GLU A 11 -13.37 10.27 -4.17
C GLU A 11 -13.23 10.27 -2.63
N GLN A 12 -14.28 9.92 -1.90
CA GLN A 12 -14.23 9.80 -0.43
C GLN A 12 -13.20 8.78 0.04
N ILE A 13 -13.16 7.57 -0.56
CA ILE A 13 -12.16 6.56 -0.21
C ILE A 13 -10.76 7.04 -0.56
N HIS A 14 -10.58 7.64 -1.74
CA HIS A 14 -9.29 8.18 -2.15
C HIS A 14 -8.78 9.25 -1.17
N GLU A 15 -9.64 10.16 -0.68
CA GLU A 15 -9.27 11.15 0.33
C GLU A 15 -8.85 10.53 1.68
N ILE A 16 -9.58 9.52 2.15
CA ILE A 16 -9.24 8.80 3.39
C ILE A 16 -7.84 8.19 3.27
N TYR A 17 -7.56 7.53 2.14
CA TYR A 17 -6.26 6.92 1.88
C TYR A 17 -5.17 7.98 1.70
N LYS A 18 -5.46 9.06 0.97
CA LYS A 18 -4.54 10.19 0.79
C LYS A 18 -4.13 10.79 2.14
N LYS A 19 -5.08 11.13 3.01
CA LYS A 19 -4.78 11.71 4.33
C LYS A 19 -3.89 10.81 5.20
N ARG A 20 -4.05 9.48 5.09
CA ARG A 20 -3.30 8.51 5.90
C ARG A 20 -1.94 8.11 5.31
N TYR A 21 -1.80 8.16 3.99
CA TYR A 21 -0.66 7.54 3.30
C TYR A 21 0.16 8.51 2.43
N SER A 22 -0.31 9.72 2.13
CA SER A 22 0.41 10.68 1.27
C SER A 22 1.76 11.13 1.84
N ASN A 23 1.84 11.26 3.16
CA ASN A 23 3.05 11.76 3.85
C ASN A 23 4.05 10.65 4.19
N GLN A 24 3.76 9.40 3.82
CA GLN A 24 4.72 8.32 3.97
C GLN A 24 5.77 8.48 2.87
N ARG A 25 6.83 9.24 3.17
CA ARG A 25 8.03 9.28 2.35
C ARG A 25 8.47 7.83 2.17
N LEU A 26 8.32 7.32 0.95
CA LEU A 26 8.84 6.01 0.58
C LEU A 26 10.27 5.89 1.12
N PHE A 27 10.60 4.77 1.75
CA PHE A 27 11.94 4.21 1.55
C PHE A 27 12.10 4.17 0.04
N ARG A 28 12.85 5.13 -0.53
CA ARG A 28 12.94 5.40 -1.98
C ARG A 28 12.75 4.09 -2.73
N SER A 29 11.59 3.90 -3.35
CA SER A 29 11.44 2.85 -4.34
C SER A 29 12.61 3.07 -5.28
N VAL A 30 13.47 2.06 -5.45
CA VAL A 30 14.52 2.12 -6.46
C VAL A 30 13.78 2.35 -7.77
N LYS A 31 13.77 3.60 -8.23
CA LYS A 31 13.19 3.96 -9.51
C LYS A 31 14.06 3.26 -10.54
N PHE A 32 13.55 2.21 -11.15
CA PHE A 32 14.13 1.76 -12.40
C PHE A 32 14.02 2.91 -13.41
N LYS A 33 15.07 3.05 -14.21
CA LYS A 33 15.42 4.24 -15.03
C LYS A 33 14.35 4.74 -16.01
N ASP A 34 13.22 4.05 -16.17
CA ASP A 34 12.24 4.31 -17.24
C ASP A 34 10.91 4.93 -16.80
N GLY A 35 10.80 5.46 -15.57
CA GLY A 35 9.66 6.28 -15.17
C GLY A 35 8.29 5.56 -15.11
N LYS A 36 8.27 4.23 -15.26
CA LYS A 36 7.06 3.42 -15.18
C LYS A 36 6.90 2.82 -13.79
N GLU A 37 5.70 3.06 -13.25
CA GLU A 37 4.98 2.43 -12.13
C GLU A 37 5.76 2.06 -10.84
N PRO A 38 5.28 2.48 -9.66
CA PRO A 38 5.92 2.12 -8.40
C PRO A 38 5.88 0.60 -8.19
N VAL A 39 7.05 -0.01 -8.01
CA VAL A 39 7.17 -1.43 -7.60
C VAL A 39 6.89 -1.53 -6.11
N PHE A 40 5.85 -2.28 -5.74
CA PHE A 40 5.51 -2.54 -4.34
C PHE A 40 6.18 -3.83 -3.87
N TYR A 41 7.11 -3.72 -2.93
CA TYR A 41 7.72 -4.87 -2.28
C TYR A 41 6.84 -5.33 -1.10
N ILE A 42 5.78 -6.06 -1.40
CA ILE A 42 4.89 -6.63 -0.37
C ILE A 42 5.64 -7.78 0.32
N GLY A 43 5.88 -7.64 1.62
CA GLY A 43 6.52 -8.67 2.46
C GLY A 43 7.97 -8.41 2.87
N VAL A 44 8.57 -7.29 2.43
CA VAL A 44 9.90 -6.89 2.92
C VAL A 44 9.79 -6.29 4.33
N PRO A 45 10.74 -6.58 5.24
CA PRO A 45 10.79 -5.96 6.56
C PRO A 45 10.70 -4.44 6.49
N GLY A 46 9.71 -3.88 7.18
CA GLY A 46 9.47 -2.45 7.22
C GLY A 46 9.86 -1.83 8.56
N LEU A 47 9.18 -0.74 8.88
CA LEU A 47 9.44 0.03 10.09
C LEU A 47 9.14 -0.77 11.36
N TYR A 48 8.07 -1.57 11.38
CA TYR A 48 7.67 -2.29 12.59
C TYR A 48 8.63 -3.44 12.93
N ILE A 49 9.20 -4.12 11.92
CA ILE A 49 10.27 -5.09 12.16
C ILE A 49 11.54 -4.40 12.64
N ALA A 50 11.91 -3.25 12.06
CA ALA A 50 13.08 -2.49 12.52
C ALA A 50 12.94 -2.07 13.99
N LEU A 51 11.77 -1.57 14.39
CA LEU A 51 11.48 -1.22 15.78
C LEU A 51 11.53 -2.44 16.70
N ALA A 52 10.96 -3.57 16.29
CA ALA A 52 11.02 -4.81 17.06
C ALA A 52 12.46 -5.32 17.22
N MET A 53 13.27 -5.30 16.15
CA MET A 53 14.69 -5.66 16.19
C MET A 53 15.45 -4.79 17.19
N SER A 54 15.24 -3.46 17.15
CA SER A 54 15.89 -2.53 18.08
C SER A 54 15.52 -2.83 19.52
N LEU A 55 14.23 -3.06 19.81
CA LEU A 55 13.75 -3.39 21.15
C LEU A 55 14.34 -4.71 21.66
N VAL A 56 14.29 -5.76 20.83
CA VAL A 56 14.87 -7.08 21.14
C VAL A 56 16.37 -6.96 21.37
N THR A 57 17.08 -6.15 20.59
CA THR A 57 18.52 -5.94 20.76
C THR A 57 18.82 -5.28 22.11
N ILE A 58 18.10 -4.21 22.47
CA ILE A 58 18.28 -3.50 23.76
C ILE A 58 18.04 -4.45 24.93
N ILE A 59 16.95 -5.24 24.89
CA ILE A 59 16.63 -6.19 25.96
C ILE A 59 17.67 -7.31 26.02
N THR A 60 18.10 -7.84 24.87
CA THR A 60 19.14 -8.88 24.80
C THR A 60 20.43 -8.39 25.45
N VAL A 61 20.89 -7.19 25.09
CA VAL A 61 22.09 -6.58 25.67
C VAL A 61 21.95 -6.45 27.19
N TYR A 62 20.80 -5.97 27.67
CA TYR A 62 20.53 -5.89 29.12
C TYR A 62 20.59 -7.27 29.81
N LEU A 63 19.97 -8.29 29.22
CA LEU A 63 19.95 -9.65 29.78
C LEU A 63 21.34 -10.30 29.81
N LEU A 64 22.22 -9.97 28.87
CA LEU A 64 23.61 -10.47 28.84
C LEU A 64 24.47 -9.92 29.98
N TYR A 65 24.14 -8.76 30.54
CA TYR A 65 24.82 -8.23 31.74
C TYR A 65 24.45 -8.97 33.03
N GLN A 66 23.42 -9.82 33.00
CA GLN A 66 22.97 -10.59 34.16
C GLN A 66 23.44 -12.06 34.08
N PRO A 67 23.61 -12.74 35.23
CA PRO A 67 23.91 -14.16 35.24
C PRO A 67 22.79 -14.95 34.53
N PHE A 68 23.19 -15.91 33.70
CA PHE A 68 22.28 -16.65 32.84
C PHE A 68 21.24 -17.43 33.66
N LYS A 69 19.96 -17.17 33.39
CA LYS A 69 18.81 -17.78 34.05
C LYS A 69 17.82 -18.29 33.01
N TRP A 70 17.73 -19.61 32.83
CA TRP A 70 16.91 -20.22 31.77
C TRP A 70 15.43 -19.84 31.84
N TYR A 71 14.88 -19.72 33.06
CA TYR A 71 13.51 -19.31 33.30
C TYR A 71 13.20 -17.86 32.90
N ILE A 72 14.22 -17.02 32.64
CA ILE A 72 14.07 -15.67 32.08
C ILE A 72 14.20 -15.73 30.55
N TRP A 73 15.20 -16.48 30.05
CA TRP A 73 15.48 -16.59 28.61
C TRP A 73 14.36 -17.30 27.83
N ALA A 74 13.77 -18.36 28.37
CA ALA A 74 12.72 -19.10 27.66
C ALA A 74 11.45 -18.24 27.41
N PRO A 75 10.85 -17.57 28.42
CA PRO A 75 9.74 -16.64 28.19
C PRO A 75 10.12 -15.47 27.26
N TYR A 76 11.35 -14.96 27.38
CA TYR A 76 11.85 -13.88 26.53
C TYR A 76 11.88 -14.26 25.04
N LEU A 77 12.42 -15.43 24.70
CA LEU A 77 12.47 -15.90 23.31
C LEU A 77 11.06 -16.12 22.73
N VAL A 78 10.14 -16.66 23.54
CA VAL A 78 8.74 -16.82 23.14
C VAL A 78 8.11 -15.46 22.86
N ALA A 79 8.30 -14.48 23.75
CA ALA A 79 7.79 -13.12 23.57
C ALA A 79 8.37 -12.45 22.31
N ALA A 80 9.68 -12.58 22.08
CA ALA A 80 10.35 -12.05 20.89
C ALA A 80 9.78 -12.65 19.60
N PHE A 81 9.54 -13.97 19.57
CA PHE A 81 8.93 -14.64 18.42
C PHE A 81 7.55 -14.07 18.07
N PHE A 82 6.68 -13.91 19.07
CA PHE A 82 5.35 -13.31 18.87
C PHE A 82 5.44 -11.85 18.44
N LEU A 83 6.34 -11.08 19.05
CA LEU A 83 6.58 -9.69 18.68
C LEU A 83 6.95 -9.56 17.20
N PHE A 84 7.92 -10.34 16.70
CA PHE A 84 8.29 -10.33 15.28
C PHE A 84 7.14 -10.74 14.37
N ARG A 85 6.37 -11.77 14.76
CA ARG A 85 5.20 -12.21 13.98
C ARG A 85 4.15 -11.10 13.84
N ILE A 86 3.91 -10.34 14.91
CA ILE A 86 2.99 -9.19 14.90
C ILE A 86 3.57 -8.07 14.04
N SER A 87 4.85 -7.73 14.20
CA SER A 87 5.52 -6.68 13.41
C SER A 87 5.47 -6.95 11.91
N VAL A 88 5.75 -8.19 11.47
CA VAL A 88 5.64 -8.59 10.06
C VAL A 88 4.23 -8.38 9.54
N LYS A 89 3.20 -8.79 10.31
CA LYS A 89 1.80 -8.59 9.91
C LYS A 89 1.46 -7.12 9.77
N MET A 90 1.89 -6.28 10.71
CA MET A 90 1.64 -4.84 10.67
C MET A 90 2.31 -4.17 9.47
N ASP A 91 3.57 -4.50 9.18
CA ASP A 91 4.27 -3.99 8.00
C ASP A 91 3.56 -4.41 6.70
N LYS A 92 3.15 -5.68 6.57
CA LYS A 92 2.40 -6.16 5.40
C LYS A 92 1.08 -5.40 5.19
N VAL A 93 0.27 -5.25 6.24
CA VAL A 93 -1.00 -4.52 6.15
C VAL A 93 -0.76 -3.07 5.73
N ARG A 94 0.28 -2.42 6.28
CA ARG A 94 0.63 -1.05 5.93
C ARG A 94 1.09 -0.93 4.47
N GLN A 95 1.89 -1.88 3.98
CA GLN A 95 2.33 -1.93 2.58
C GLN A 95 1.15 -2.07 1.61
N VAL A 96 0.20 -2.98 1.91
CA VAL A 96 -1.01 -3.16 1.08
C VAL A 96 -1.83 -1.88 1.03
N ARG A 97 -2.07 -1.22 2.18
CA ARG A 97 -2.84 0.04 2.19
C ARG A 97 -2.14 1.17 1.45
N PHE A 98 -0.81 1.25 1.53
CA PHE A 98 -0.04 2.21 0.77
C PHE A 98 -0.11 1.94 -0.74
N MET A 99 -0.05 0.67 -1.14
CA MET A 99 -0.24 0.27 -2.54
C MET A 99 -1.62 0.66 -3.04
N LEU A 100 -2.69 0.34 -2.30
CA LEU A 100 -4.06 0.73 -2.66
C LEU A 100 -4.18 2.25 -2.88
N TRP A 101 -3.63 3.06 -1.95
CA TRP A 101 -3.59 4.51 -2.12
C TRP A 101 -2.92 4.92 -3.44
N SER A 102 -1.75 4.35 -3.74
CA SER A 102 -1.03 4.68 -4.97
C SER A 102 -1.75 4.23 -6.23
N LEU A 103 -2.45 3.08 -6.19
CA LEU A 103 -3.27 2.60 -7.31
C LEU A 103 -4.46 3.53 -7.53
N PHE A 104 -5.17 3.93 -6.47
CA PHE A 104 -6.28 4.89 -6.57
C PHE A 104 -5.82 6.24 -7.11
N SER A 105 -4.70 6.76 -6.62
CA SER A 105 -4.16 8.03 -7.10
C SER A 105 -3.77 7.96 -8.58
N ALA A 106 -3.14 6.86 -9.01
CA ALA A 106 -2.75 6.68 -10.42
C ALA A 106 -3.97 6.46 -11.34
N ALA A 107 -4.98 5.73 -10.87
CA ALA A 107 -6.25 5.55 -11.59
C ALA A 107 -6.98 6.88 -11.76
N ARG A 108 -7.12 7.66 -10.68
CA ARG A 108 -7.73 9.00 -10.72
C ARG A 108 -7.04 9.91 -11.74
N THR A 109 -5.72 10.00 -11.69
CA THR A 109 -4.95 10.79 -12.66
C THR A 109 -5.10 10.27 -14.09
N SER A 110 -5.28 8.97 -14.29
CA SER A 110 -5.52 8.40 -15.62
C SER A 110 -6.93 8.76 -16.13
N ILE A 111 -7.94 8.77 -15.26
CA ILE A 111 -9.31 9.22 -15.60
C ILE A 111 -9.32 10.73 -15.92
N GLU A 112 -8.65 11.55 -15.13
CA GLU A 112 -8.50 12.99 -15.37
C GLU A 112 -7.86 13.25 -16.74
N LYS A 113 -6.78 12.54 -17.07
CA LYS A 113 -6.12 12.63 -18.40
C LYS A 113 -7.01 12.14 -19.55
N ALA A 114 -7.78 11.07 -19.34
CA ALA A 114 -8.74 10.58 -20.33
C ALA A 114 -9.82 11.62 -20.65
N ASN A 115 -10.23 12.41 -19.66
CA ASN A 115 -11.21 13.49 -19.83
C ASN A 115 -10.65 14.72 -20.56
N GLU A 116 -9.31 14.86 -20.62
CA GLU A 116 -8.60 15.95 -21.31
C GLU A 116 -8.12 15.55 -22.71
N THR A 117 -8.11 14.26 -23.04
CA THR A 117 -7.61 13.70 -24.31
C THR A 117 -8.75 13.20 -25.21
N ALA A 118 -8.45 12.97 -26.48
CA ALA A 118 -9.40 12.53 -27.49
C ALA A 118 -8.85 11.32 -28.27
N GLY A 119 -9.75 10.52 -28.85
CA GLY A 119 -9.38 9.40 -29.71
C GLY A 119 -8.72 8.25 -28.96
N GLU A 120 -7.70 7.65 -29.57
CA GLU A 120 -7.01 6.45 -29.07
C GLU A 120 -6.33 6.67 -27.71
N ASP A 121 -5.77 7.87 -27.48
CA ASP A 121 -5.14 8.23 -26.21
C ASP A 121 -6.13 8.23 -25.03
N ARG A 122 -7.39 8.64 -25.27
CA ARG A 122 -8.45 8.58 -24.26
C ARG A 122 -8.75 7.13 -23.88
N GLN A 123 -8.87 6.24 -24.86
CA GLN A 123 -9.11 4.81 -24.60
C GLN A 123 -7.94 4.16 -23.87
N ASN A 124 -6.70 4.51 -24.23
CA ASN A 124 -5.49 4.04 -23.54
C ASN A 124 -5.43 4.50 -22.08
N HIS A 125 -5.87 5.72 -21.77
CA HIS A 125 -5.93 6.21 -20.40
C HIS A 125 -7.06 5.55 -19.59
N LEU A 126 -8.23 5.31 -20.19
CA LEU A 126 -9.33 4.60 -19.52
C LEU A 126 -9.02 3.14 -19.27
N SER A 127 -8.43 2.43 -20.24
CA SER A 127 -8.02 1.02 -20.07
C SER A 127 -6.97 0.88 -18.97
N LYS A 128 -6.00 1.80 -18.92
CA LYS A 128 -5.03 1.86 -17.82
C LYS A 128 -5.69 2.13 -16.47
N ALA A 129 -6.66 3.04 -16.40
CA ALA A 129 -7.37 3.33 -15.16
C ALA A 129 -8.13 2.09 -14.67
N LYS A 130 -8.81 1.38 -15.58
CA LYS A 130 -9.50 0.12 -15.29
C LYS A 130 -8.54 -0.94 -14.76
N GLU A 131 -7.41 -1.18 -15.42
CA GLU A 131 -6.41 -2.16 -14.99
C GLU A 131 -5.88 -1.88 -13.57
N LEU A 132 -5.66 -0.61 -13.24
CA LEU A 132 -5.19 -0.20 -11.92
C LEU A 132 -6.25 -0.44 -10.82
N LEU A 133 -7.54 -0.21 -11.14
CA LEU A 133 -8.65 -0.45 -10.21
C LEU A 133 -8.92 -1.95 -10.03
N GLU A 134 -8.86 -2.75 -11.09
CA GLU A 134 -8.97 -4.22 -11.00
C GLU A 134 -7.86 -4.82 -10.14
N LYS A 135 -6.63 -4.34 -10.32
CA LYS A 135 -5.51 -4.70 -9.43
C LYS A 135 -5.81 -4.32 -7.99
N ALA A 136 -6.39 -3.15 -7.73
CA ALA A 136 -6.74 -2.74 -6.37
C ALA A 136 -7.84 -3.64 -5.76
N LEU A 137 -8.83 -4.04 -6.55
CA LEU A 137 -9.95 -4.90 -6.14
C LEU A 137 -9.47 -6.30 -5.71
N HIS A 138 -8.40 -6.82 -6.33
CA HIS A 138 -7.77 -8.07 -5.90
C HIS A 138 -7.24 -8.03 -4.45
N TRP A 139 -6.87 -6.85 -3.95
CA TRP A 139 -6.29 -6.67 -2.62
C TRP A 139 -7.27 -6.11 -1.58
N ALA A 140 -8.32 -5.42 -2.03
CA ALA A 140 -9.38 -4.91 -1.17
C ALA A 140 -10.72 -4.96 -1.90
N ASP A 141 -11.65 -5.72 -1.33
CA ASP A 141 -13.03 -5.79 -1.80
C ASP A 141 -13.80 -4.55 -1.32
N GLU A 142 -13.64 -3.45 -2.06
CA GLU A 142 -14.26 -2.16 -1.77
C GLU A 142 -15.32 -1.84 -2.85
N PRO A 143 -16.61 -1.69 -2.48
CA PRO A 143 -17.69 -1.45 -3.44
C PRO A 143 -17.48 -0.22 -4.34
N ALA A 144 -16.86 0.84 -3.80
CA ALA A 144 -16.59 2.07 -4.56
C ALA A 144 -15.59 1.86 -5.73
N ILE A 145 -14.71 0.86 -5.63
CA ILE A 145 -13.81 0.50 -6.75
C ILE A 145 -14.63 -0.11 -7.88
N SER A 146 -15.53 -1.03 -7.54
CA SER A 146 -16.43 -1.70 -8.50
C SER A 146 -17.33 -0.69 -9.21
N GLU A 147 -17.87 0.27 -8.47
CA GLU A 147 -18.68 1.36 -9.03
C GLU A 147 -17.88 2.21 -10.03
N GLN A 148 -16.64 2.59 -9.69
CA GLN A 148 -15.80 3.37 -10.60
C GLN A 148 -15.38 2.59 -11.85
N ILE A 149 -15.15 1.28 -11.73
CA ILE A 149 -14.88 0.41 -12.89
C ILE A 149 -16.10 0.39 -13.82
N ALA A 150 -17.31 0.22 -13.29
CA ALA A 150 -18.53 0.20 -14.08
C ALA A 150 -18.74 1.53 -14.83
N GLU A 151 -18.43 2.68 -14.22
CA GLU A 151 -18.46 3.98 -14.89
C GLU A 151 -17.42 4.10 -16.01
N ILE A 152 -16.22 3.53 -15.83
CA ILE A 152 -15.21 3.48 -16.90
C ILE A 152 -15.67 2.57 -18.05
N GLU A 153 -16.30 1.44 -17.76
CA GLU A 153 -16.80 0.49 -18.76
C GLU A 153 -17.94 1.08 -19.61
N LYS A 154 -18.81 1.92 -19.04
CA LYS A 154 -19.83 2.63 -19.80
C LYS A 154 -19.25 3.63 -20.80
N ALA A 155 -18.03 4.12 -20.56
CA ALA A 155 -17.41 5.19 -21.31
C ALA A 155 -16.31 4.75 -22.29
N LEU A 156 -15.92 3.46 -22.23
CA LEU A 156 -14.98 2.79 -23.14
C LEU A 156 -15.68 2.41 -24.46
#